data_AF-A0A528ALG4-F1
#
_entry.id   AF-A0A528ALG4-F1
#
_cell.length_a   1.000
_cell.length_b   1.000
_cell.length_c   1.000
_cell.angle_alpha   90.00
_cell.angle_beta   90.00
_cell.angle_gamma   90.00
#
_symmetry.space_group_name_H-M   'P 1'
#
loop_
_entity.id
_entity.type
_entity.pdbx_description
1 polymer ?
#
loop_
_entity_poly.entity_id
_entity_poly.type
_entity_poly.pdbx_seq_one_letter_code
_entity_poly.pdbx_strand_id
1 'polypeptide(L)' 'PIFSVDQVAAIHDTALRVLVELGVKVLLPEARTILARAGALVDEDNQMVRIGRDIVAAALASAPKSIRVHAGDRARD' A
#
# COMPACT_ATOMS: atom_id res chain seq x y z
N PRO A 1 3.86 -12.35 -21.59
CA PRO A 1 3.72 -12.22 -20.12
C PRO A 1 3.15 -13.50 -19.51
N ILE A 2 3.52 -13.85 -18.28
CA ILE A 2 3.04 -15.07 -17.61
C ILE A 2 1.57 -14.97 -17.16
N PHE A 3 1.04 -13.75 -17.06
CA PHE A 3 -0.37 -13.46 -16.78
C PHE A 3 -1.00 -12.63 -17.90
N SER A 4 -2.30 -12.86 -18.15
CA SER A 4 -3.12 -11.98 -18.99
C SER A 4 -3.45 -10.66 -18.28
N VAL A 5 -3.92 -9.66 -19.02
CA VAL A 5 -4.36 -8.37 -18.46
C VAL A 5 -5.50 -8.58 -17.47
N ASP A 6 -6.48 -9.42 -17.82
CA ASP A 6 -7.62 -9.73 -16.96
C ASP A 6 -7.20 -10.44 -15.67
N GLN A 7 -6.20 -11.32 -15.74
CA GLN A 7 -5.65 -11.99 -14.56
C GLN A 7 -4.97 -10.98 -13.62
N VAL A 8 -4.22 -10.03 -14.15
CA VAL A 8 -3.60 -8.96 -13.34
C VAL A 8 -4.68 -8.08 -12.70
N ALA A 9 -5.72 -7.71 -13.44
CA ALA A 9 -6.85 -6.93 -12.92
C ALA A 9 -7.58 -7.67 -11.79
N ALA A 10 -7.85 -8.97 -11.95
CA ALA A 10 -8.50 -9.80 -10.94
C ALA A 10 -7.67 -9.92 -9.65
N ILE A 11 -6.35 -10.08 -9.76
CA ILE A 11 -5.44 -10.08 -8.61
C ILE A 11 -5.48 -8.73 -7.89
N HIS A 12 -5.39 -7.63 -8.65
CA HIS A 12 -5.42 -6.28 -8.10
C HIS A 12 -6.73 -6.01 -7.35
N ASP A 13 -7.87 -6.34 -7.97
CA ASP A 13 -9.18 -6.14 -7.35
C ASP A 13 -9.37 -6.98 -6.08
N THR A 14 -8.87 -8.21 -6.07
CA THR A 14 -8.91 -9.07 -4.88
C THR A 14 -8.05 -8.50 -3.76
N ALA A 15 -6.84 -8.02 -4.07
CA ALA A 15 -5.97 -7.38 -3.09
C ALA A 15 -6.62 -6.12 -2.48
N LEU A 16 -7.26 -5.29 -3.33
CA LEU A 16 -8.00 -4.11 -2.86
C LEU A 16 -9.18 -4.50 -1.96
N ARG A 17 -9.92 -5.56 -2.28
CA ARG A 17 -11.00 -6.08 -1.41
C ARG A 17 -10.46 -6.53 -0.05
N VAL A 18 -9.32 -7.23 -0.01
CA VAL A 18 -8.68 -7.61 1.26
C VAL A 18 -8.33 -6.37 2.09
N LEU A 19 -7.73 -5.35 1.50
CA LEU A 19 -7.36 -4.12 2.22
C LEU A 19 -8.57 -3.33 2.75
N VAL A 20 -9.70 -3.36 2.04
CA VAL A 20 -10.93 -2.66 2.42
C VAL A 20 -11.75 -3.45 3.44
N GLU A 21 -11.99 -4.74 3.18
CA GLU A 21 -12.91 -5.57 3.97
C GLU A 21 -12.23 -6.13 5.23
N LEU A 22 -11.04 -6.71 5.07
CA LEU A 22 -10.30 -7.36 6.15
C LEU A 22 -9.36 -6.38 6.86
N GLY A 23 -8.63 -5.56 6.09
CA GLY A 23 -7.60 -4.66 6.59
C GLY A 23 -6.30 -5.37 6.96
N VAL A 24 -5.38 -4.62 7.56
CA VAL A 24 -4.06 -5.10 8.02
C VAL A 24 -3.75 -4.57 9.40
N LYS A 25 -3.07 -5.38 10.23
CA LYS A 25 -2.63 -4.96 11.56
C LYS A 25 -1.38 -4.10 11.45
N VAL A 26 -1.45 -2.86 11.91
CA VAL A 26 -0.35 -1.89 11.86
C VAL A 26 0.09 -1.57 13.28
N LEU A 27 1.19 -2.17 13.72
CA LEU A 27 1.61 -2.14 15.13
C LEU A 27 2.17 -0.77 15.55
N LEU A 28 2.83 -0.06 14.64
CA LEU A 28 3.43 1.24 14.90
C LEU A 28 2.34 2.33 14.99
N PRO A 29 2.18 3.04 16.14
CA PRO A 29 1.15 4.07 16.30
C PRO A 29 1.29 5.25 15.33
N GLU A 30 2.53 5.64 15.01
CA GLU A 30 2.80 6.70 14.04
C GLU A 30 2.28 6.33 12.65
N ALA A 31 2.48 5.09 12.21
CA ALA A 31 1.97 4.62 10.93
C ALA A 31 0.43 4.63 10.88
N ARG A 32 -0.24 4.26 11.97
CA ARG A 32 -1.70 4.36 12.07
C ARG A 32 -2.18 5.81 11.97
N THR A 33 -1.47 6.75 12.59
CA THR A 33 -1.76 8.19 12.48
C THR A 33 -1.62 8.69 11.04
N ILE A 34 -0.57 8.28 10.32
CA ILE A 34 -0.37 8.64 8.92
C ILE A 34 -1.51 8.11 8.05
N LEU A 35 -1.88 6.84 8.24
CA LEU A 35 -2.95 6.21 7.47
C LEU A 35 -4.34 6.81 7.78
N ALA A 36 -4.63 7.12 9.05
CA ALA A 36 -5.85 7.83 9.44
C ALA A 36 -5.94 9.22 8.79
N ARG A 37 -4.85 9.97 8.75
CA ARG A 37 -4.78 11.27 8.05
C ARG A 37 -5.02 11.16 6.55
N ALA A 38 -4.64 10.03 5.95
CA ALA A 38 -4.93 9.72 4.56
C ALA A 38 -6.38 9.25 4.32
N GLY A 39 -7.20 9.10 5.38
CA GLY A 39 -8.60 8.69 5.30
C GLY A 39 -8.86 7.21 5.58
N ALA A 40 -7.84 6.44 5.98
CA ALA A 40 -8.03 5.03 6.32
C ALA A 40 -8.86 4.88 7.61
N LEU A 41 -9.63 3.80 7.72
CA LEU A 41 -10.35 3.47 8.94
C LEU A 41 -9.41 2.73 9.88
N VAL A 42 -9.21 3.27 11.08
CA VAL A 42 -8.30 2.72 12.08
C VAL A 42 -9.09 2.31 13.32
N ASP A 43 -8.92 1.05 13.71
CA ASP A 43 -9.32 0.50 15.00
C ASP A 43 -8.07 0.47 15.89
N GLU A 44 -8.00 1.38 16.87
CA GLU A 44 -6.86 1.50 17.78
C GLU A 44 -6.80 0.37 18.82
N ASP A 45 -7.94 -0.20 19.20
CA ASP A 45 -8.01 -1.27 20.20
C ASP A 45 -7.36 -2.55 19.65
N ASN A 46 -7.66 -2.87 18.38
CA ASN A 46 -7.12 -4.05 17.70
C ASN A 46 -5.91 -3.76 16.80
N GLN A 47 -5.53 -2.48 16.67
CA GLN A 47 -4.48 -1.96 15.79
C GLN A 47 -4.72 -2.31 14.32
N MET A 48 -5.99 -2.39 13.90
CA MET A 48 -6.40 -2.80 12.56
C MET A 48 -6.63 -1.58 11.68
N VAL A 49 -6.16 -1.62 10.44
CA VAL A 49 -6.33 -0.54 9.46
C VAL A 49 -6.97 -1.06 8.19
N ARG A 50 -8.11 -0.49 7.80
CA ARG A 50 -8.74 -0.73 6.50
C ARG A 50 -8.43 0.42 5.55
N ILE A 51 -7.85 0.11 4.40
CA ILE A 51 -7.32 1.09 3.45
C ILE A 51 -8.24 1.14 2.23
N GLY A 52 -8.80 2.32 1.96
CA GLY A 52 -9.69 2.58 0.83
C GLY A 52 -9.00 2.47 -0.54
N ARG A 53 -9.77 2.13 -1.58
CA ARG A 53 -9.28 2.02 -2.96
C ARG A 53 -8.72 3.33 -3.48
N ASP A 54 -9.37 4.43 -3.13
CA ASP A 54 -8.97 5.80 -3.41
C ASP A 54 -7.62 6.15 -2.79
N ILE A 55 -7.39 5.74 -1.54
CA ILE A 55 -6.11 5.93 -0.84
C ILE A 55 -5.00 5.18 -1.57
N VAL A 56 -5.23 3.91 -1.93
CA VAL A 56 -4.25 3.10 -2.68
C VAL A 56 -3.98 3.72 -4.05
N ALA A 57 -5.03 4.15 -4.77
CA ALA A 57 -4.88 4.77 -6.09
C ALA A 57 -4.10 6.08 -6.02
N ALA A 58 -4.38 6.95 -5.04
CA ALA A 58 -3.65 8.19 -4.82
C ALA A 58 -2.18 7.92 -4.46
N ALA A 59 -1.91 6.94 -3.59
CA ALA A 59 -0.55 6.55 -3.21
C ALA A 59 0.25 6.05 -4.43
N LEU A 60 -0.35 5.17 -5.25
CA LEU A 60 0.27 4.67 -6.48
C LEU A 60 0.51 5.77 -7.51
N ALA A 61 -0.43 6.72 -7.66
CA ALA A 61 -0.27 7.86 -8.57
C ALA A 61 0.88 8.78 -8.15
N SER A 62 1.13 8.92 -6.85
CA SER A 62 2.24 9.73 -6.31
C SER A 62 3.60 9.01 -6.36
N ALA A 63 3.60 7.68 -6.53
CA ALA A 63 4.83 6.89 -6.48
C ALA A 63 5.67 7.05 -7.76
N PRO A 64 6.98 7.30 -7.65
CA PRO A 64 7.85 7.37 -8.82
C PRO A 64 8.00 5.99 -9.48
N LYS A 65 8.07 5.97 -10.82
CA LYS A 65 8.28 4.73 -11.59
C LYS A 65 9.66 4.10 -11.40
N SER A 66 10.64 4.91 -11.01
CA SER A 66 12.00 4.48 -10.71
C SER A 66 12.61 5.39 -9.66
N ILE A 67 13.46 4.81 -8.81
CA ILE A 67 14.23 5.52 -7.80
C ILE A 67 15.68 5.10 -8.01
N ARG A 68 16.60 6.07 -8.08
CA ARG A 68 18.03 5.77 -8.09
C ARG A 68 18.45 5.46 -6.66
N VAL A 69 18.97 4.26 -6.45
CA VAL A 69 19.55 3.83 -5.18
C VAL A 69 21.06 3.97 -5.31
N HIS A 70 21.69 4.60 -4.31
CA HIS A 70 23.15 4.70 -4.24
C HIS A 70 23.71 3.57 -3.36
N ALA A 71 24.75 2.91 -3.84
CA ALA A 71 25.44 1.89 -3.09
C ALA A 71 26.33 2.54 -2.01
N GLY A 72 26.72 1.73 -1.01
CA GLY A 72 27.71 2.14 -0.02
C GLY A 72 29.11 2.38 -0.62
N ASP A 73 29.34 1.92 -1.85
CA ASP A 73 30.54 2.14 -2.66
C ASP A 73 30.09 2.66 -4.03
N ARG A 74 30.55 3.87 -4.40
CA ARG A 74 30.17 4.55 -5.65
C ARG A 74 30.53 3.78 -6.91
N ALA A 75 31.50 2.86 -6.85
CA ALA A 75 31.84 1.99 -7.98
C ALA A 75 30.81 0.87 -8.23
N ARG A 76 29.82 0.73 -7.34
CA ARG A 76 28.75 -0.29 -7.38
C ARG A 76 27.35 0.33 -7.50
N ASP A 77 27.30 1.62 -7.82
CA ASP A 77 26.09 2.32 -8.25
C ASP A 77 25.59 1.80 -9.62
#